data_AF-E6U3V3-F1
#
_entry.id   AF-E6U3V3-F1
#
_cell.length_a   1.000
_cell.length_b   1.000
_cell.length_c   1.000
_cell.angle_alpha   90.00
_cell.angle_beta   90.00
_cell.angle_gamma   90.00
#
_symmetry.space_group_name_H-M   'P 1'
#
loop_
_entity.id
_entity.type
_entity.pdbx_description
1 polymer ?
#
loop_
_entity_poly.entity_id
_entity_poly.type
_entity_poly.pdbx_seq_one_letter_code
_entity_poly.pdbx_strand_id
1 'polypeptide(L)'
;MNKQIKIQISLYRIFSRAYFHLPFLVIYFYKLGFNLITIECIMAVYGLAIFMYTRVLPIKYRLSSHLSCKKILLLSEGSKCIGLLLMILVQDVFIICCAQVFLGLGYGISAGSDTRLINYYIDDGGKFQAKSNSFMFASLLIAGLTGSFLFNIDTRIPFAASIIADVITGIVCLNLPKEPGKVDLISNRKSNVQLTSTEKKYITVYCLTRGIILTFFTGFLPYHLFIDLKIPIYGFIAILTSYTFLGNISSNFIAGKLKPGYAMNSMNICLLASVAMYFSNDLLLIIVATILLGLSSGATRPVCMTGLRNAGSNIPRMSNIMESIYSIINITLLITGGILYQYYGFRVFQTLLLLMFGLYILLYIYYIKRSGDMKILINKENGYLPRKYSKHAEDIYKLKDIPVISFPITFKEKPAGTKSFAISMIDYDAVSVCGFPWIHWVVCNIPGNISELPENASVNNILKITQGKNSFSSHLIAEIDSNITCHYAGPTPPDKDHKYTIDVYALDCEVIDLKDGFYLNELYEKIENHILAKTSEIVVGQY
;
A
#
# COMPACT_ATOMS: atom_id res chain seq x y z
N MET A 1 21.08 24.70 -2.16
CA MET A 1 20.36 23.81 -3.11
C MET A 1 19.05 23.26 -2.53
N ASN A 2 19.06 22.52 -1.40
CA ASN A 2 17.85 21.87 -0.86
C ASN A 2 16.68 22.81 -0.48
N LYS A 3 16.95 24.01 0.04
CA LYS A 3 15.89 24.97 0.41
C LYS A 3 15.10 25.47 -0.81
N GLN A 4 15.78 25.77 -1.90
CA GLN A 4 15.17 26.25 -3.14
C GLN A 4 14.33 25.16 -3.80
N ILE A 5 14.85 23.92 -3.87
CA ILE A 5 14.10 22.76 -4.38
C ILE A 5 12.84 22.50 -3.54
N LYS A 6 12.95 22.54 -2.20
CA LYS A 6 11.80 22.42 -1.29
C LYS A 6 10.73 23.47 -1.57
N ILE A 7 11.12 24.73 -1.82
CA ILE A 7 10.18 25.81 -2.16
C ILE A 7 9.51 25.53 -3.51
N GLN A 8 10.27 25.22 -4.56
CA GLN A 8 9.74 24.98 -5.90
C GLN A 8 8.75 23.81 -5.93
N ILE A 9 9.09 22.69 -5.28
CA ILE A 9 8.19 21.53 -5.18
C ILE A 9 6.94 21.86 -4.36
N SER A 10 7.07 22.66 -3.29
CA SER A 10 5.93 23.09 -2.49
C SER A 10 4.98 23.97 -3.31
N LEU A 11 5.52 24.95 -4.06
CA LEU A 11 4.74 25.81 -4.94
C LEU A 11 4.02 24.99 -6.02
N TYR A 12 4.73 24.06 -6.67
CA TYR A 12 4.13 23.14 -7.63
C TYR A 12 2.95 22.38 -7.02
N ARG A 13 3.15 21.76 -5.83
CA ARG A 13 2.10 20.99 -5.14
C ARG A 13 0.90 21.83 -4.71
N ILE A 14 1.13 23.09 -4.33
CA ILE A 14 0.06 24.02 -3.97
C ILE A 14 -0.76 24.36 -5.22
N PHE A 15 -0.15 24.96 -6.25
CA PHE A 15 -0.90 25.46 -7.40
C PHE A 15 -1.49 24.33 -8.26
N SER A 16 -0.77 23.23 -8.47
CA SER A 16 -1.28 22.08 -9.25
C SER A 16 -2.49 21.39 -8.59
N ARG A 17 -2.76 21.69 -7.31
CA ARG A 17 -3.89 21.17 -6.52
C ARG A 17 -4.92 22.21 -6.16
N ALA A 18 -4.80 23.43 -6.68
CA ALA A 18 -5.79 24.49 -6.51
C ALA A 18 -6.98 24.25 -7.45
N TYR A 19 -7.74 23.19 -7.21
CA TYR A 19 -8.89 22.81 -8.02
C TYR A 19 -10.15 23.57 -7.60
N PHE A 20 -10.29 24.81 -8.06
CA PHE A 20 -11.46 25.64 -7.75
C PHE A 20 -12.77 25.06 -8.30
N HIS A 21 -12.71 24.33 -9.43
CA HIS A 21 -13.87 23.78 -10.11
C HIS A 21 -14.38 22.45 -9.53
N LEU A 22 -13.50 21.65 -8.90
CA LEU A 22 -13.78 20.24 -8.60
C LEU A 22 -15.01 20.03 -7.70
N PRO A 23 -15.24 20.81 -6.62
CA PRO A 23 -16.44 20.65 -5.79
C PRO A 23 -17.76 20.92 -6.52
N PHE A 24 -17.71 21.63 -7.65
CA PHE A 24 -18.88 22.07 -8.40
C PHE A 24 -19.09 21.29 -9.69
N LEU A 25 -18.20 20.36 -10.04
CA LEU A 25 -18.19 19.70 -11.35
C LEU A 25 -19.53 19.01 -11.68
N VAL A 26 -20.08 18.27 -10.72
CA VAL A 26 -21.39 17.61 -10.83
C VAL A 26 -22.52 18.63 -10.99
N ILE A 27 -22.49 19.69 -10.20
CA ILE A 27 -23.50 20.76 -10.23
C ILE A 27 -23.43 21.52 -11.56
N TYR A 28 -22.23 21.73 -12.08
CA TYR A 28 -21.99 22.35 -13.38
C TYR A 28 -22.63 21.54 -14.50
N PHE A 29 -22.39 20.22 -14.55
CA PHE A 29 -23.01 19.34 -15.54
C PHE A 29 -24.53 19.28 -15.42
N TYR A 30 -25.06 19.27 -14.20
CA TYR A 30 -26.49 19.38 -13.98
C TYR A 30 -27.07 20.70 -14.52
N LYS A 31 -26.38 21.83 -14.28
CA LYS A 31 -26.78 23.14 -14.82
C LYS A 31 -26.69 23.23 -16.35
N LEU A 32 -25.91 22.37 -17.01
CA LEU A 32 -25.91 22.21 -18.47
C LEU A 32 -27.09 21.38 -18.99
N GLY A 33 -27.92 20.81 -18.10
CA GLY A 33 -29.09 20.02 -18.46
C GLY A 33 -28.85 18.52 -18.56
N PHE A 34 -27.69 18.02 -18.14
CA PHE A 34 -27.43 16.58 -18.12
C PHE A 34 -28.13 15.90 -16.95
N ASN A 35 -28.70 14.73 -17.21
CA ASN A 35 -29.24 13.87 -16.15
C ASN A 35 -28.10 13.17 -15.39
N LEU A 36 -28.43 12.60 -14.22
CA LEU A 36 -27.44 12.00 -13.33
C LEU A 36 -26.67 10.85 -13.99
N ILE A 37 -27.31 9.99 -14.78
CA ILE A 37 -26.63 8.90 -15.50
C ILE A 37 -25.57 9.47 -16.45
N THR A 38 -25.92 10.48 -17.24
CA THR A 38 -24.98 11.14 -18.16
C THR A 38 -23.83 11.80 -17.40
N ILE A 39 -24.12 12.47 -16.28
CA ILE A 39 -23.11 13.08 -15.41
C ILE A 39 -22.10 12.02 -14.94
N GLU A 40 -22.59 10.90 -14.39
CA GLU A 40 -21.72 9.87 -13.86
C GLU A 40 -20.95 9.11 -14.95
N CYS A 41 -21.54 8.95 -16.15
CA CYS A 41 -20.82 8.46 -17.33
C CYS A 41 -19.67 9.40 -17.71
N ILE A 42 -19.91 10.72 -17.74
CA ILE A 42 -18.86 11.72 -17.99
C ILE A 42 -17.76 11.64 -16.92
N MET A 43 -18.14 11.53 -15.64
CA MET A 43 -17.18 11.38 -14.53
C MET A 43 -16.37 10.08 -14.63
N ALA A 44 -16.98 8.99 -15.13
CA ALA A 44 -16.30 7.73 -15.36
C ALA A 44 -15.25 7.80 -16.49
N VAL A 45 -15.44 8.65 -17.52
CA VAL A 45 -14.47 8.84 -18.61
C VAL A 45 -13.10 9.31 -18.09
N TYR A 46 -13.08 10.19 -17.08
CA TYR A 46 -11.85 10.62 -16.42
C TYR A 46 -11.07 9.44 -15.82
N GLY A 47 -11.76 8.58 -15.06
CA GLY A 47 -11.18 7.38 -14.47
C GLY A 47 -10.71 6.37 -15.53
N LEU A 48 -11.47 6.25 -16.63
CA LEU A 48 -11.12 5.38 -17.75
C LEU A 48 -9.84 5.84 -18.43
N ALA A 49 -9.66 7.14 -18.66
CA ALA A 49 -8.45 7.71 -19.24
C ALA A 49 -7.21 7.43 -18.36
N ILE A 50 -7.34 7.56 -17.04
CA ILE A 50 -6.27 7.18 -16.09
C ILE A 50 -5.96 5.69 -16.20
N PHE A 51 -6.98 4.83 -16.20
CA PHE A 51 -6.81 3.38 -16.29
C PHE A 51 -6.14 2.96 -17.60
N MET A 52 -6.56 3.54 -18.73
CA MET A 52 -5.94 3.32 -20.04
C MET A 52 -4.44 3.66 -20.03
N TYR A 53 -4.05 4.81 -19.48
CA TYR A 53 -2.65 5.20 -19.41
C TYR A 53 -1.83 4.35 -18.43
N THR A 54 -2.35 4.12 -17.22
CA THR A 54 -1.60 3.51 -16.11
C THR A 54 -1.55 1.98 -16.17
N ARG A 55 -2.50 1.32 -16.85
CA ARG A 55 -2.57 -0.14 -16.92
C ARG A 55 -2.49 -0.70 -18.33
N VAL A 56 -3.28 -0.17 -19.26
CA VAL A 56 -3.38 -0.74 -20.62
C VAL A 56 -2.20 -0.35 -21.48
N LEU A 57 -1.79 0.92 -21.46
CA LEU A 57 -0.67 1.40 -22.24
C LEU A 57 0.63 0.74 -21.74
N PRO A 58 1.34 -0.03 -22.59
CA PRO A 58 2.60 -0.66 -22.20
C PRO A 58 3.62 0.38 -21.71
N ILE A 59 4.42 0.02 -20.70
CA ILE A 59 5.41 0.93 -20.09
C ILE A 59 6.37 1.55 -21.14
N LYS A 60 6.72 0.78 -22.18
CA LYS A 60 7.54 1.25 -23.31
C LYS A 60 6.93 2.40 -24.12
N TYR A 61 5.62 2.61 -24.03
CA TYR A 61 4.92 3.70 -24.73
C TYR A 61 4.50 4.82 -23.77
N ARG A 62 4.71 4.67 -22.46
CA ARG A 62 4.38 5.72 -21.50
C ARG A 62 5.39 6.85 -21.61
N LEU A 63 4.90 8.08 -21.69
CA LEU A 63 5.75 9.27 -21.65
C LEU A 63 6.63 9.30 -20.40
N SER A 64 6.14 8.70 -19.31
CA SER A 64 6.87 8.63 -18.04
C SER A 64 8.15 7.80 -18.06
N SER A 65 8.35 6.92 -19.06
CA SER A 65 9.58 6.13 -19.21
C SER A 65 10.65 6.81 -20.09
N HIS A 66 10.26 7.80 -20.90
CA HIS A 66 11.14 8.45 -21.88
C HIS A 66 11.49 9.90 -21.55
N LEU A 67 10.65 10.58 -20.78
CA LEU A 67 10.80 11.99 -20.44
C LEU A 67 11.24 12.17 -18.99
N SER A 68 11.89 13.31 -18.70
CA SER A 68 12.22 13.68 -17.32
C SER A 68 10.96 14.06 -16.54
N CYS A 69 10.99 13.91 -15.21
CA CYS A 69 9.88 14.31 -14.34
C CYS A 69 9.42 15.75 -14.62
N LYS A 70 10.35 16.69 -14.79
CA LYS A 70 10.04 18.07 -15.18
C LYS A 70 9.18 18.18 -16.44
N LYS A 71 9.54 17.47 -17.52
CA LYS A 71 8.80 17.51 -18.79
C LYS A 71 7.42 16.85 -18.65
N ILE A 72 7.36 15.75 -17.90
CA ILE A 72 6.11 15.04 -17.61
C ILE A 72 5.12 15.94 -16.86
N LEU A 73 5.60 16.65 -15.83
CA LEU A 73 4.77 17.58 -15.06
C LEU A 73 4.27 18.72 -15.94
N LEU A 74 5.12 19.31 -16.78
CA LEU A 74 4.72 20.37 -17.71
C LEU A 74 3.65 19.92 -18.72
N LEU A 75 3.83 18.72 -19.32
CA LEU A 75 2.85 18.14 -20.25
C LEU A 75 1.52 17.83 -19.55
N SER A 76 1.56 17.36 -18.30
CA SER A 76 0.37 17.14 -17.49
C SER A 76 -0.44 18.42 -17.30
N GLU A 77 0.20 19.52 -16.88
CA GLU A 77 -0.54 20.77 -16.66
C GLU A 77 -1.08 21.35 -17.98
N GLY A 78 -0.34 21.20 -19.08
CA GLY A 78 -0.84 21.56 -20.42
C GLY A 78 -2.10 20.76 -20.80
N SER A 79 -2.10 19.45 -20.54
CA SER A 79 -3.27 18.58 -20.77
C SER A 79 -4.47 19.01 -19.91
N LYS A 80 -4.25 19.38 -18.64
CA LYS A 80 -5.32 19.88 -17.77
C LYS A 80 -5.89 21.21 -18.27
N CYS A 81 -5.05 22.16 -18.65
CA CYS A 81 -5.48 23.43 -19.25
C CYS A 81 -6.38 23.19 -20.47
N ILE A 82 -5.99 22.31 -21.39
CA ILE A 82 -6.78 21.96 -22.58
C ILE A 82 -8.14 21.38 -22.15
N GLY A 83 -8.14 20.42 -21.23
CA GLY A 83 -9.38 19.83 -20.72
C GLY A 83 -10.32 20.86 -20.08
N LEU A 84 -9.80 21.73 -19.21
CA LEU A 84 -10.59 22.79 -18.59
C LEU A 84 -11.10 23.83 -19.58
N LEU A 85 -10.31 24.20 -20.59
CA LEU A 85 -10.73 25.11 -21.66
C LEU A 85 -11.89 24.51 -22.47
N LEU A 86 -11.76 23.25 -22.89
CA LEU A 86 -12.82 22.54 -23.60
C LEU A 86 -14.11 22.47 -22.76
N MET A 87 -13.98 22.30 -21.44
CA MET A 87 -15.10 22.27 -20.51
C MET A 87 -15.93 23.56 -20.50
N ILE A 88 -15.27 24.72 -20.66
CA ILE A 88 -15.93 26.04 -20.60
C ILE A 88 -16.46 26.46 -21.97
N LEU A 89 -15.70 26.18 -23.03
CA LEU A 89 -15.93 26.75 -24.35
C LEU A 89 -17.09 26.08 -25.10
N VAL A 90 -17.32 24.78 -24.89
CA VAL A 90 -18.32 24.03 -25.64
C VAL A 90 -19.17 23.16 -24.73
N GLN A 91 -20.49 23.27 -24.88
CA GLN A 91 -21.48 22.61 -24.04
C GLN A 91 -22.04 21.32 -24.68
N ASP A 92 -21.22 20.65 -25.49
CA ASP A 92 -21.56 19.39 -26.15
C ASP A 92 -21.01 18.20 -25.34
N VAL A 93 -21.81 17.14 -25.21
CA VAL A 93 -21.46 15.94 -24.40
C VAL A 93 -20.18 15.29 -24.90
N PHE A 94 -19.97 15.18 -26.22
CA PHE A 94 -18.77 14.55 -26.77
C PHE A 94 -17.54 15.37 -26.47
N ILE A 95 -17.63 16.71 -26.57
CA ILE A 95 -16.51 17.59 -26.25
C ILE A 95 -16.20 17.57 -24.75
N ILE A 96 -17.21 17.49 -23.89
CA ILE A 96 -17.02 17.32 -22.44
C ILE A 96 -16.37 15.97 -22.12
N CYS A 97 -16.75 14.89 -22.81
CA CYS A 97 -16.05 13.60 -22.70
C CYS A 97 -14.59 13.72 -23.14
N CYS A 98 -14.31 14.39 -24.25
CA CYS A 98 -12.93 14.68 -24.68
C CYS A 98 -12.17 15.50 -23.62
N ALA A 99 -12.81 16.50 -23.01
CA ALA A 99 -12.24 17.27 -21.91
C ALA A 99 -11.85 16.38 -20.72
N GLN A 100 -12.73 15.44 -20.32
CA GLN A 100 -12.43 14.48 -19.26
C GLN A 100 -11.28 13.54 -19.60
N VAL A 101 -11.12 13.15 -20.88
CA VAL A 101 -9.94 12.38 -21.33
C VAL A 101 -8.66 13.18 -21.13
N PHE A 102 -8.62 14.46 -21.53
CA PHE A 102 -7.44 15.31 -21.33
C PHE A 102 -7.11 15.51 -19.84
N LEU A 103 -8.13 15.71 -19.00
CA LEU A 103 -7.94 15.83 -17.55
C LEU A 103 -7.40 14.53 -16.94
N GLY A 104 -7.99 13.39 -17.30
CA GLY A 104 -7.58 12.08 -16.81
C GLY A 104 -6.19 11.68 -17.27
N LEU A 105 -5.85 11.93 -18.54
CA LEU A 105 -4.49 11.72 -19.06
C LEU A 105 -3.48 12.62 -18.35
N GLY A 106 -3.80 13.90 -18.12
CA GLY A 106 -2.93 14.81 -17.37
C GLY A 106 -2.57 14.26 -15.98
N TYR A 107 -3.57 13.81 -15.23
CA TYR A 107 -3.35 13.16 -13.94
C TYR A 107 -2.55 11.86 -14.05
N GLY A 108 -2.92 10.97 -14.99
CA GLY A 108 -2.25 9.69 -15.19
C GLY A 108 -0.77 9.82 -15.55
N ILE A 109 -0.44 10.82 -16.39
CA ILE A 109 0.93 11.12 -16.84
C ILE A 109 1.81 11.59 -15.68
N SER A 110 1.31 12.53 -14.86
CA SER A 110 2.08 13.11 -13.75
C SER A 110 2.10 12.26 -12.49
N ALA A 111 1.23 11.26 -12.36
CA ALA A 111 1.09 10.42 -11.17
C ALA A 111 2.45 9.91 -10.64
N GLY A 112 2.77 10.30 -9.40
CA GLY A 112 4.00 9.89 -8.70
C GLY A 112 5.29 10.60 -9.12
N SER A 113 5.26 11.49 -10.12
CA SER A 113 6.46 12.17 -10.64
C SER A 113 7.01 13.22 -9.67
N ASP A 114 6.14 13.91 -8.95
CA ASP A 114 6.52 14.86 -7.90
C ASP A 114 7.15 14.17 -6.68
N THR A 115 6.65 12.99 -6.32
CA THR A 115 7.20 12.16 -5.23
C THR A 115 8.58 11.60 -5.60
N ARG A 116 8.81 11.28 -6.89
CA ARG A 116 10.14 10.91 -7.40
C ARG A 116 11.15 12.04 -7.23
N LEU A 117 10.77 13.27 -7.63
CA LEU A 117 11.60 14.47 -7.43
C LEU A 117 11.97 14.68 -5.97
N ILE A 118 11.03 14.45 -5.05
CA ILE A 118 11.30 14.55 -3.61
C ILE A 118 12.30 13.48 -3.18
N ASN A 119 12.05 12.21 -3.49
CA ASN A 119 12.91 11.11 -3.06
C ASN A 119 14.33 11.20 -3.65
N TYR A 120 14.47 11.80 -4.84
CA TYR A 120 15.76 11.98 -5.49
C TYR A 120 16.58 13.11 -4.87
N TYR A 121 15.96 14.27 -4.59
CA TYR A 121 16.68 15.47 -4.12
C TYR A 121 16.65 15.70 -2.61
N ILE A 122 15.73 15.05 -1.90
CA ILE A 122 15.46 15.31 -0.48
C ILE A 122 15.46 13.99 0.28
N ASP A 123 16.62 13.66 0.84
CA ASP A 123 16.76 12.55 1.77
C ASP A 123 16.55 13.03 3.22
N ASP A 124 15.30 13.05 3.66
CA ASP A 124 14.93 13.40 5.04
C ASP A 124 14.03 12.38 5.74
N GLY A 125 14.09 11.13 5.29
CA GLY A 125 13.25 10.05 5.80
C GLY A 125 11.76 10.26 5.53
N GLY A 126 11.40 11.08 4.54
CA GLY A 126 10.01 11.34 4.14
C GLY A 126 9.30 12.45 4.92
N LYS A 127 10.01 13.18 5.79
CA LYS A 127 9.45 14.31 6.55
C LYS A 127 8.94 15.41 5.61
N PHE A 128 9.69 15.75 4.56
CA PHE A 128 9.24 16.73 3.59
C PHE A 128 8.06 16.23 2.76
N GLN A 129 8.03 14.95 2.41
CA GLN A 129 6.89 14.35 1.70
C GLN A 129 5.60 14.50 2.52
N ALA A 130 5.63 14.18 3.82
CA ALA A 130 4.48 14.35 4.70
C ALA A 130 4.06 15.83 4.79
N LYS A 131 5.01 16.74 5.04
CA LYS A 131 4.72 18.18 5.15
C LYS A 131 4.13 18.76 3.87
N SER A 132 4.69 18.41 2.72
CA SER A 132 4.22 18.93 1.43
C SER A 132 2.91 18.30 0.96
N ASN A 133 2.56 17.08 1.42
CA ASN A 133 1.21 16.55 1.25
C ASN A 133 0.17 17.40 2.00
N SER A 134 0.46 17.88 3.20
CA SER A 134 -0.44 18.79 3.94
C SER A 134 -0.68 20.10 3.18
N PHE A 135 0.30 20.60 2.42
CA PHE A 135 0.11 21.77 1.56
C PHE A 135 -0.88 21.52 0.42
N MET A 136 -0.90 20.30 -0.15
CA MET A 136 -1.88 19.93 -1.17
C MET A 136 -3.30 19.94 -0.60
N PHE A 137 -3.49 19.41 0.61
CA PHE A 137 -4.78 19.46 1.30
C PHE A 137 -5.22 20.90 1.60
N ALA A 138 -4.32 21.73 2.12
CA ALA A 138 -4.61 23.14 2.39
C ALA A 138 -4.97 23.89 1.09
N SER A 139 -4.27 23.62 -0.01
CA SER A 139 -4.57 24.21 -1.31
C SER A 139 -5.98 23.82 -1.79
N LEU A 140 -6.34 22.53 -1.72
CA LEU A 140 -7.67 22.07 -2.11
C LEU A 140 -8.78 22.69 -1.26
N LEU A 141 -8.54 22.81 0.06
CA LEU A 141 -9.46 23.45 1.00
C LEU A 141 -9.73 24.92 0.63
N ILE A 142 -8.66 25.68 0.43
CA ILE A 142 -8.73 27.10 0.06
C ILE A 142 -9.37 27.26 -1.32
N ALA A 143 -9.02 26.41 -2.28
CA ALA A 143 -9.58 26.42 -3.62
C ALA A 143 -11.09 26.11 -3.62
N GLY A 144 -11.55 25.19 -2.76
CA GLY A 144 -12.98 24.91 -2.62
C GLY A 144 -13.76 26.09 -2.03
N LEU A 145 -13.24 26.70 -0.97
CA LEU A 145 -13.85 27.88 -0.33
C LEU A 145 -13.88 29.08 -1.28
N THR A 146 -12.76 29.41 -1.90
CA THR A 146 -12.68 30.51 -2.88
C THR A 146 -13.52 30.22 -4.14
N GLY A 147 -13.50 28.97 -4.61
CA GLY A 147 -14.33 28.50 -5.71
C GLY A 147 -15.82 28.69 -5.45
N SER A 148 -16.28 28.61 -4.19
CA SER A 148 -17.69 28.86 -3.85
C SER A 148 -18.15 30.29 -4.11
N PHE A 149 -17.30 31.28 -3.79
CA PHE A 149 -17.56 32.67 -4.11
C PHE A 149 -17.57 32.89 -5.62
N LEU A 150 -16.58 32.32 -6.33
CA LEU A 150 -16.47 32.43 -7.79
C LEU A 150 -17.66 31.79 -8.51
N PHE A 151 -18.10 30.61 -8.06
CA PHE A 151 -19.22 29.87 -8.66
C PHE A 151 -20.55 30.60 -8.48
N ASN A 152 -20.69 31.39 -7.41
CA ASN A 152 -21.88 32.21 -7.17
C ASN A 152 -21.95 33.43 -8.10
N ILE A 153 -20.80 33.91 -8.60
CA ILE A 153 -20.73 34.97 -9.62
C ILE A 153 -21.10 34.40 -10.99
N ASP A 154 -20.37 33.37 -11.43
CA ASP A 154 -20.66 32.65 -12.66
C ASP A 154 -20.09 31.23 -12.59
N THR A 155 -20.86 30.27 -13.10
CA THR A 155 -20.53 28.83 -13.06
C THR A 155 -19.22 28.45 -13.75
N ARG A 156 -18.71 29.28 -14.67
CA ARG A 156 -17.50 29.05 -15.47
C ARG A 156 -16.24 29.63 -14.81
N ILE A 157 -16.37 30.62 -13.93
CA ILE A 157 -15.22 31.31 -13.32
C ILE A 157 -14.32 30.37 -12.50
N PRO A 158 -14.84 29.39 -11.73
CA PRO A 158 -13.97 28.43 -11.03
C PRO A 158 -13.09 27.58 -11.96
N PHE A 159 -13.60 27.26 -13.16
CA PHE A 159 -12.81 26.55 -14.17
C PHE A 159 -11.71 27.47 -14.72
N ALA A 160 -12.02 28.73 -15.01
CA ALA A 160 -11.03 29.73 -15.42
C ALA A 160 -9.95 29.97 -14.36
N ALA A 161 -10.32 30.06 -13.08
CA ALA A 161 -9.38 30.17 -11.97
C ALA A 161 -8.45 28.94 -11.87
N SER A 162 -8.98 27.74 -12.14
CA SER A 162 -8.18 26.52 -12.19
C SER A 162 -7.20 26.52 -13.36
N ILE A 163 -7.60 27.02 -14.54
CA ILE A 163 -6.69 27.21 -15.69
C ILE A 163 -5.56 28.18 -15.32
N ILE A 164 -5.86 29.30 -14.66
CA ILE A 164 -4.84 30.25 -14.20
C ILE A 164 -3.86 29.58 -13.25
N ALA A 165 -4.35 28.76 -12.31
CA ALA A 165 -3.48 28.00 -11.41
C ALA A 165 -2.60 26.97 -12.14
N ASP A 166 -3.13 26.29 -13.17
CA ASP A 166 -2.36 25.36 -13.99
C ASP A 166 -1.29 26.10 -14.83
N VAL A 167 -1.58 27.30 -15.35
CA VAL A 167 -0.60 28.15 -16.05
C VAL A 167 0.52 28.59 -15.10
N ILE A 168 0.17 29.07 -13.89
CA ILE A 168 1.16 29.39 -12.85
C ILE A 168 2.01 28.16 -12.52
N THR A 169 1.38 26.99 -12.41
CA THR A 169 2.07 25.72 -12.17
C THR A 169 3.04 25.39 -13.30
N GLY A 170 2.66 25.61 -14.57
CA GLY A 170 3.54 25.46 -15.72
C GLY A 170 4.80 26.33 -15.62
N ILE A 171 4.66 27.59 -15.20
CA ILE A 171 5.79 28.50 -14.95
C ILE A 171 6.67 27.99 -13.81
N VAL A 172 6.07 27.49 -12.73
CA VAL A 172 6.82 26.87 -11.61
C VAL A 172 7.57 25.62 -12.10
N CYS A 173 6.97 24.80 -12.96
CA CYS A 173 7.60 23.61 -13.54
C CYS A 173 8.85 23.95 -14.34
N LEU A 174 8.90 25.10 -15.03
CA LEU A 174 10.09 25.55 -15.75
C LEU A 174 11.30 25.77 -14.82
N ASN A 175 11.07 26.02 -13.55
CA ASN A 175 12.12 26.21 -12.55
C ASN A 175 12.48 24.94 -11.76
N LEU A 176 11.75 23.84 -11.95
CA LEU A 176 12.06 22.57 -11.28
C LEU A 176 13.42 22.01 -11.71
N PRO A 177 14.12 21.31 -10.80
CA PRO A 177 15.41 20.71 -11.10
C PRO A 177 15.29 19.62 -12.18
N LYS A 178 16.35 19.46 -12.98
CA LYS A 178 16.45 18.37 -13.96
C LYS A 178 17.07 17.15 -13.28
N GLU A 179 16.29 16.10 -13.07
CA GLU A 179 16.82 14.79 -12.69
C GLU A 179 17.69 14.21 -13.81
N PRO A 180 18.83 13.55 -13.49
CA PRO A 180 19.55 12.73 -14.45
C PRO A 180 18.95 11.31 -14.42
N GLY A 181 18.34 10.87 -15.52
CA GLY A 181 18.06 9.44 -15.75
C GLY A 181 16.64 9.10 -16.19
N LYS A 182 16.56 8.19 -17.16
CA LYS A 182 15.34 7.47 -17.54
C LYS A 182 14.93 6.55 -16.40
N VAL A 183 13.66 6.17 -16.36
CA VAL A 183 13.20 5.06 -15.50
C VAL A 183 14.09 3.86 -15.79
N ASP A 184 14.80 3.34 -14.78
CA ASP A 184 15.51 2.07 -14.92
C ASP A 184 14.49 1.00 -15.31
N LEU A 185 14.51 0.62 -16.59
CA LEU A 185 13.70 -0.45 -17.16
C LEU A 185 14.14 -1.85 -16.63
N ILE A 186 15.13 -1.89 -15.74
CA ILE A 186 15.86 -3.09 -15.32
C ILE A 186 15.06 -3.96 -14.34
N SER A 187 14.01 -3.48 -13.67
CA SER A 187 13.27 -4.33 -12.71
C SER A 187 12.18 -5.23 -13.34
N ASN A 188 12.14 -5.38 -14.66
CA ASN A 188 11.16 -6.23 -15.34
C ASN A 188 11.69 -7.66 -15.55
N ARG A 189 11.98 -8.37 -14.45
CA ARG A 189 11.75 -9.82 -14.51
C ARG A 189 10.23 -10.01 -14.58
N LYS A 190 9.76 -10.46 -15.75
CA LYS A 190 8.46 -11.11 -15.93
C LYS A 190 8.37 -12.25 -14.91
N SER A 191 7.93 -11.93 -13.73
CA SER A 191 7.53 -12.89 -12.74
C SER A 191 6.06 -12.58 -12.51
N ASN A 192 5.21 -13.49 -12.96
CA ASN A 192 3.83 -13.59 -12.49
C ASN A 192 3.89 -13.99 -11.00
N VAL A 193 4.55 -13.19 -10.16
CA VAL A 193 4.61 -13.40 -8.72
C VAL A 193 3.19 -13.24 -8.22
N GLN A 194 2.67 -14.34 -7.68
CA GLN A 194 1.37 -14.39 -7.07
C GLN A 194 1.40 -13.50 -5.82
N LEU A 195 0.43 -12.59 -5.70
CA LEU A 195 0.37 -11.68 -4.55
C LEU A 195 0.24 -12.48 -3.24
N THR A 196 1.02 -12.12 -2.24
CA THR A 196 0.94 -12.71 -0.89
C THR A 196 -0.42 -12.43 -0.27
N SER A 197 -0.83 -13.22 0.73
CA SER A 197 -2.08 -12.97 1.47
C SER A 197 -2.11 -11.57 2.11
N THR A 198 -0.96 -11.10 2.60
CA THR A 198 -0.79 -9.78 3.20
C THR A 198 -0.91 -8.66 2.16
N GLU A 199 -0.31 -8.81 0.98
CA GLU A 199 -0.50 -7.86 -0.14
C GLU A 199 -1.97 -7.81 -0.57
N LYS A 200 -2.60 -8.97 -0.76
CA LYS A 200 -4.03 -9.07 -1.11
C LYS A 200 -4.92 -8.38 -0.08
N LYS A 201 -4.63 -8.53 1.22
CA LYS A 201 -5.33 -7.84 2.31
C LYS A 201 -5.31 -6.32 2.12
N TYR A 202 -4.11 -5.72 2.03
CA TYR A 202 -4.00 -4.26 1.94
C TYR A 202 -4.48 -3.69 0.62
N ILE A 203 -4.28 -4.41 -0.50
CA ILE A 203 -4.83 -4.03 -1.80
C ILE A 203 -6.36 -4.00 -1.74
N THR A 204 -6.98 -5.05 -1.19
CA THR A 204 -8.44 -5.17 -1.09
C THR A 204 -9.02 -4.05 -0.22
N VAL A 205 -8.44 -3.84 0.96
CA VAL A 205 -8.84 -2.74 1.87
C VAL A 205 -8.81 -1.42 1.12
N TYR A 206 -7.67 -1.09 0.51
CA TYR A 206 -7.50 0.18 -0.17
C TYR A 206 -8.49 0.40 -1.30
N CYS A 207 -8.63 -0.58 -2.19
CA CYS A 207 -9.41 -0.39 -3.42
C CYS A 207 -10.91 -0.28 -3.12
N LEU A 208 -11.43 -1.09 -2.20
CA LEU A 208 -12.85 -1.07 -1.85
C LEU A 208 -13.22 0.16 -1.00
N THR A 209 -12.45 0.47 0.04
CA THR A 209 -12.73 1.66 0.88
C THR A 209 -12.60 2.94 0.08
N ARG A 210 -11.53 3.11 -0.71
CA ARG A 210 -11.35 4.29 -1.57
C ARG A 210 -12.37 4.35 -2.69
N GLY A 211 -12.79 3.20 -3.24
CA GLY A 211 -13.90 3.08 -4.19
C GLY A 211 -15.19 3.67 -3.61
N ILE A 212 -15.65 3.12 -2.49
CA ILE A 212 -16.86 3.58 -1.78
C ILE A 212 -16.77 5.07 -1.47
N ILE A 213 -15.68 5.50 -0.81
CA ILE A 213 -15.52 6.88 -0.35
C ILE A 213 -15.48 7.86 -1.51
N LEU A 214 -14.62 7.63 -2.50
CA LEU A 214 -14.40 8.64 -3.54
C LEU A 214 -15.56 8.68 -4.52
N THR A 215 -16.13 7.53 -4.92
CA THR A 215 -17.33 7.51 -5.75
C THR A 215 -18.47 8.27 -5.07
N PHE A 216 -18.70 8.02 -3.78
CA PHE A 216 -19.74 8.72 -3.03
C PHE A 216 -19.45 10.22 -2.91
N PHE A 217 -18.25 10.60 -2.47
CA PHE A 217 -17.88 11.98 -2.20
C PHE A 217 -17.82 12.85 -3.47
N THR A 218 -17.29 12.33 -4.59
CA THR A 218 -17.10 13.14 -5.80
C THR A 218 -18.26 13.08 -6.78
N GLY A 219 -18.96 11.95 -6.89
CA GLY A 219 -20.09 11.80 -7.84
C GLY A 219 -21.41 12.20 -7.20
N PHE A 220 -21.78 11.53 -6.10
CA PHE A 220 -23.16 11.54 -5.65
C PHE A 220 -23.48 12.54 -4.53
N LEU A 221 -22.54 12.79 -3.62
CA LEU A 221 -22.75 13.69 -2.48
C LEU A 221 -23.04 15.14 -2.94
N PRO A 222 -22.33 15.72 -3.93
CA PRO A 222 -22.64 17.06 -4.43
C PRO A 222 -24.04 17.16 -5.04
N TYR A 223 -24.44 16.15 -5.80
CA TYR A 223 -25.78 16.07 -6.36
C TYR A 223 -26.83 16.05 -5.26
N HIS A 224 -26.67 15.17 -4.27
CA HIS A 224 -27.63 15.03 -3.17
C HIS A 224 -27.77 16.30 -2.32
N LEU A 225 -26.64 16.90 -1.91
CA LEU A 225 -26.66 18.09 -1.05
C LEU A 225 -27.27 19.30 -1.78
N PHE A 226 -26.89 19.52 -3.04
CA PHE A 226 -27.27 20.73 -3.77
C PHE A 226 -28.64 20.61 -4.46
N ILE A 227 -28.97 19.46 -5.03
CA ILE A 227 -30.16 19.28 -5.88
C ILE A 227 -31.31 18.70 -5.06
N ASP A 228 -31.11 17.59 -4.36
CA ASP A 228 -32.18 16.95 -3.59
C ASP A 228 -32.51 17.73 -2.31
N LEU A 229 -31.49 18.05 -1.51
CA LEU A 229 -31.66 18.75 -0.22
C LEU A 229 -31.69 20.27 -0.36
N LYS A 230 -31.37 20.80 -1.54
CA LYS A 230 -31.40 22.25 -1.85
C LYS A 230 -30.58 23.09 -0.88
N ILE A 231 -29.45 22.55 -0.39
CA ILE A 231 -28.57 23.27 0.53
C ILE A 231 -27.91 24.43 -0.23
N PRO A 232 -27.92 25.67 0.29
CA PRO A 232 -27.26 26.81 -0.33
C PRO A 232 -25.78 26.56 -0.59
N ILE A 233 -25.21 27.19 -1.62
CA ILE A 233 -23.82 27.00 -2.08
C ILE A 233 -22.81 27.04 -0.92
N TYR A 234 -22.91 28.03 -0.03
CA TYR A 234 -21.99 28.16 1.10
C TYR A 234 -22.13 27.02 2.13
N GLY A 235 -23.36 26.58 2.43
CA GLY A 235 -23.59 25.46 3.34
C GLY A 235 -23.10 24.14 2.75
N PHE A 236 -23.39 23.90 1.48
CA PHE A 236 -22.91 22.76 0.71
C PHE A 236 -21.37 22.67 0.72
N ILE A 237 -20.69 23.79 0.47
CA ILE A 237 -19.22 23.82 0.46
C ILE A 237 -18.64 23.70 1.85
N ALA A 238 -19.27 24.26 2.88
CA ALA A 238 -18.84 24.04 4.26
C ALA A 238 -18.84 22.53 4.62
N ILE A 239 -19.87 21.80 4.18
CA ILE A 239 -19.97 20.35 4.36
C ILE A 239 -18.81 19.64 3.65
N LEU A 240 -18.59 19.89 2.34
CA LEU A 240 -17.48 19.25 1.60
C LEU A 240 -16.08 19.64 2.12
N THR A 241 -15.94 20.86 2.62
CA THR A 241 -14.69 21.37 3.21
C THR A 241 -14.36 20.63 4.50
N SER A 242 -15.36 20.25 5.30
CA SER A 242 -15.17 19.45 6.51
C SER A 242 -14.52 18.09 6.21
N TYR A 243 -14.93 17.41 5.13
CA TYR A 243 -14.32 16.16 4.68
C TYR A 243 -12.81 16.34 4.41
N THR A 244 -12.45 17.38 3.67
CA THR A 244 -11.04 17.63 3.27
C THR A 244 -10.19 17.98 4.50
N PHE A 245 -10.72 18.81 5.40
CA PHE A 245 -10.05 19.20 6.64
C PHE A 245 -9.79 17.99 7.55
N LEU A 246 -10.81 17.17 7.80
CA LEU A 246 -10.69 15.99 8.65
C LEU A 246 -9.83 14.90 8.00
N GLY A 247 -9.85 14.78 6.67
CA GLY A 247 -8.94 13.90 5.95
C GLY A 247 -7.47 14.22 6.19
N ASN A 248 -7.10 15.50 6.16
CA ASN A 248 -5.73 15.93 6.46
C ASN A 248 -5.35 15.61 7.92
N ILE A 249 -6.23 15.87 8.89
CA ILE A 249 -5.99 15.54 10.31
C ILE A 249 -5.79 14.03 10.46
N SER A 250 -6.66 13.23 9.86
CA SER A 250 -6.61 11.77 9.91
C SER A 250 -5.33 11.20 9.32
N SER A 251 -4.87 11.72 8.18
CA SER A 251 -3.63 11.25 7.55
C SER A 251 -2.39 11.43 8.43
N ASN A 252 -2.44 12.37 9.38
CA ASN A 252 -1.35 12.64 10.33
C ASN A 252 -1.57 11.92 11.67
N PHE A 253 -2.80 11.90 12.18
CA PHE A 253 -3.11 11.37 13.51
C PHE A 253 -3.43 9.88 13.50
N ILE A 254 -4.47 9.48 12.76
CA ILE A 254 -4.93 8.07 12.71
C ILE A 254 -3.83 7.20 12.11
N ALA A 255 -3.24 7.63 11.00
CA ALA A 255 -2.20 6.84 10.35
C ALA A 255 -0.81 6.98 10.97
N GLY A 256 -0.51 8.14 11.57
CA GLY A 256 0.85 8.45 12.07
C GLY A 256 1.08 8.10 13.53
N LYS A 257 0.03 8.07 14.37
CA LYS A 257 0.16 7.85 15.83
C LYS A 257 -0.43 6.54 16.33
N LEU A 258 -1.45 5.98 15.68
CA LEU A 258 -2.07 4.73 16.12
C LEU A 258 -1.27 3.51 15.62
N LYS A 259 -1.30 2.41 16.38
CA LYS A 259 -0.76 1.14 15.88
C LYS A 259 -1.57 0.69 14.66
N PRO A 260 -0.97 -0.01 13.66
CA PRO A 260 -1.63 -0.33 12.39
C PRO A 260 -3.00 -1.01 12.51
N GLY A 261 -3.17 -1.92 13.47
CA GLY A 261 -4.45 -2.60 13.73
C GLY A 261 -5.55 -1.66 14.22
N TYR A 262 -5.24 -0.77 15.18
CA TYR A 262 -6.18 0.24 15.66
C TYR A 262 -6.51 1.26 14.57
N ALA A 263 -5.50 1.71 13.81
CA ALA A 263 -5.72 2.64 12.70
C ALA A 263 -6.70 2.07 11.66
N MET A 264 -6.53 0.79 11.29
CA MET A 264 -7.42 0.08 10.37
C MET A 264 -8.85 -0.02 10.91
N ASN A 265 -9.01 -0.42 12.18
CA ASN A 265 -10.33 -0.55 12.80
C ASN A 265 -11.04 0.80 12.91
N SER A 266 -10.35 1.85 13.37
CA SER A 266 -10.91 3.20 13.44
C SER A 266 -11.38 3.71 12.08
N MET A 267 -10.58 3.50 11.03
CA MET A 267 -10.93 3.85 9.65
C MET A 267 -12.22 3.15 9.18
N ASN A 268 -12.36 1.86 9.47
CA ASN A 268 -13.53 1.06 9.09
C ASN A 268 -14.80 1.47 9.86
N ILE A 269 -14.67 1.71 11.17
CA ILE A 269 -15.78 2.17 12.02
C ILE A 269 -16.28 3.53 11.51
N CYS A 270 -15.37 4.46 11.19
CA CYS A 270 -15.73 5.76 10.63
C CYS A 270 -16.48 5.62 9.30
N LEU A 271 -16.02 4.73 8.40
CA LEU A 271 -16.69 4.52 7.12
C LEU A 271 -18.10 3.93 7.28
N LEU A 272 -18.26 2.90 8.11
CA LEU A 272 -19.56 2.29 8.37
C LEU A 272 -20.55 3.30 8.97
N ALA A 273 -20.13 4.01 10.02
CA ALA A 273 -20.95 5.02 10.68
C ALA A 273 -21.33 6.14 9.71
N SER A 274 -20.39 6.59 8.88
CA SER A 274 -20.64 7.59 7.84
C SER A 274 -21.73 7.14 6.86
N VAL A 275 -21.55 5.98 6.20
CA VAL A 275 -22.51 5.47 5.20
C VAL A 275 -23.89 5.22 5.84
N ALA A 276 -23.93 4.72 7.09
CA ALA A 276 -25.19 4.53 7.81
C ALA A 276 -25.91 5.85 8.13
N MET A 277 -25.19 6.90 8.52
CA MET A 277 -25.78 8.20 8.87
C MET A 277 -26.42 8.91 7.66
N TYR A 278 -25.94 8.66 6.43
CA TYR A 278 -26.53 9.22 5.20
C TYR A 278 -27.92 8.65 4.84
N PHE A 279 -28.43 7.65 5.58
CA PHE A 279 -29.84 7.27 5.48
C PHE A 279 -30.79 8.30 6.11
N SER A 280 -30.25 9.16 6.99
CA SER A 280 -30.98 10.29 7.54
C SER A 280 -30.91 11.50 6.61
N ASN A 281 -32.01 12.23 6.52
CA ASN A 281 -32.06 13.54 5.85
C ASN A 281 -31.74 14.70 6.82
N ASP A 282 -31.43 14.40 8.08
CA ASP A 282 -31.07 15.41 9.08
C ASP A 282 -29.70 16.03 8.75
N LEU A 283 -29.65 17.37 8.72
CA LEU A 283 -28.47 18.11 8.31
C LEU A 283 -27.28 17.90 9.26
N LEU A 284 -27.54 17.79 10.58
CA LEU A 284 -26.48 17.55 11.55
C LEU A 284 -25.86 16.17 11.34
N LEU A 285 -26.69 15.14 11.14
CA LEU A 285 -26.21 13.79 10.81
C LEU A 285 -25.42 13.76 9.51
N ILE A 286 -25.83 14.49 8.47
CA ILE A 286 -25.08 14.62 7.22
C ILE A 286 -23.71 15.27 7.44
N ILE A 287 -23.62 16.32 8.27
CA ILE A 287 -22.36 16.97 8.61
C ILE A 287 -21.44 15.97 9.33
N VAL A 288 -21.95 15.29 10.36
CA VAL A 288 -21.19 14.27 11.11
C VAL A 288 -20.75 13.13 10.20
N ALA A 289 -21.64 12.65 9.32
CA ALA A 289 -21.33 11.62 8.33
C ALA A 289 -20.19 12.04 7.41
N THR A 290 -20.18 13.30 6.96
CA THR A 290 -19.14 13.84 6.06
C THR A 290 -17.79 13.98 6.77
N ILE A 291 -17.78 14.37 8.04
CA ILE A 291 -16.59 14.39 8.91
C ILE A 291 -16.01 12.98 9.04
N LEU A 292 -16.84 11.99 9.37
CA LEU A 292 -16.42 10.59 9.50
C LEU A 292 -15.90 10.01 8.17
N LEU A 293 -16.53 10.37 7.05
CA LEU A 293 -16.06 10.01 5.71
C LEU A 293 -14.65 10.56 5.46
N GLY A 294 -14.41 11.82 5.84
CA GLY A 294 -13.11 12.47 5.74
C GLY A 294 -12.05 11.77 6.58
N LEU A 295 -12.37 11.45 7.84
CA LEU A 295 -11.48 10.69 8.71
C LEU A 295 -11.10 9.33 8.12
N SER A 296 -12.04 8.59 7.55
CA SER A 296 -11.75 7.31 6.91
C SER A 296 -10.87 7.48 5.66
N SER A 297 -11.23 8.44 4.80
CA SER A 297 -10.49 8.76 3.57
C SER A 297 -9.02 9.10 3.81
N GLY A 298 -8.77 9.99 4.77
CA GLY A 298 -7.43 10.46 5.12
C GLY A 298 -6.50 9.36 5.63
N ALA A 299 -7.05 8.36 6.33
CA ALA A 299 -6.29 7.23 6.87
C ALA A 299 -6.03 6.14 5.83
N THR A 300 -6.94 5.95 4.86
CA THR A 300 -6.94 4.80 3.92
C THR A 300 -5.60 4.58 3.24
N ARG A 301 -5.06 5.60 2.56
CA ARG A 301 -3.80 5.47 1.82
C ARG A 301 -2.60 5.28 2.76
N PRO A 302 -2.36 6.14 3.76
CA PRO A 302 -1.24 5.95 4.68
C PRO A 302 -1.25 4.59 5.41
N VAL A 303 -2.39 4.14 5.93
CA VAL A 303 -2.50 2.86 6.66
C VAL A 303 -2.15 1.68 5.76
N CYS A 304 -2.67 1.65 4.53
CA CYS A 304 -2.37 0.57 3.58
C CYS A 304 -0.91 0.59 3.12
N MET A 305 -0.36 1.78 2.85
CA MET A 305 1.03 1.91 2.38
C MET A 305 2.04 1.55 3.48
N THR A 306 1.79 1.95 4.73
CA THR A 306 2.61 1.53 5.88
C THR A 306 2.50 0.03 6.10
N GLY A 307 1.31 -0.55 6.00
CA GLY A 307 1.10 -1.99 6.10
C GLY A 307 1.89 -2.80 5.06
N LEU A 308 1.82 -2.39 3.79
CA LEU A 308 2.60 -3.00 2.71
C LEU A 308 4.11 -2.83 2.90
N ARG A 309 4.55 -1.68 3.43
CA ARG A 309 5.98 -1.42 3.69
C ARG A 309 6.50 -2.34 4.79
N ASN A 310 5.75 -2.50 5.87
CA ASN A 310 6.11 -3.37 6.98
C ASN A 310 6.13 -4.85 6.55
N ALA A 311 5.34 -5.22 5.54
CA ALA A 311 5.35 -6.55 4.93
C ALA A 311 6.51 -6.77 3.92
N GLY A 312 7.39 -5.78 3.72
CA GLY A 312 8.50 -5.86 2.75
C GLY A 312 8.08 -5.79 1.28
N SER A 313 6.84 -5.38 0.99
CA SER A 313 6.31 -5.34 -0.38
C SER A 313 6.92 -4.23 -1.23
N ASN A 314 7.00 -4.45 -2.54
CA ASN A 314 7.44 -3.44 -3.49
C ASN A 314 6.40 -2.31 -3.64
N ILE A 315 6.59 -1.21 -2.92
CA ILE A 315 5.62 -0.10 -2.82
C ILE A 315 5.23 0.51 -4.17
N PRO A 316 6.16 0.86 -5.09
CA PRO A 316 5.78 1.37 -6.41
C PRO A 316 4.91 0.39 -7.20
N ARG A 317 5.25 -0.91 -7.19
CA ARG A 317 4.46 -1.96 -7.86
C ARG A 317 3.06 -2.07 -7.25
N MET A 318 2.98 -2.17 -5.92
CA MET A 318 1.70 -2.30 -5.21
C MET A 318 0.81 -1.08 -5.44
N SER A 319 1.36 0.13 -5.36
CA SER A 319 0.60 1.36 -5.63
C SER A 319 -0.01 1.37 -7.02
N ASN A 320 0.73 0.92 -8.05
CA ASN A 320 0.19 0.85 -9.41
C ASN A 320 -0.95 -0.19 -9.55
N ILE A 321 -0.82 -1.34 -8.89
CA ILE A 321 -1.88 -2.36 -8.85
C ILE A 321 -3.13 -1.79 -8.16
N MET A 322 -2.95 -1.14 -7.02
CA MET A 322 -4.03 -0.54 -6.23
C MET A 322 -4.77 0.54 -7.01
N GLU A 323 -4.07 1.49 -7.65
CA GLU A 323 -4.70 2.55 -8.45
C GLU A 323 -5.47 1.97 -9.65
N SER A 324 -4.97 0.90 -10.26
CA SER A 324 -5.63 0.24 -11.38
C SER A 324 -6.92 -0.46 -10.96
N ILE A 325 -6.89 -1.26 -9.89
CA ILE A 325 -8.08 -1.98 -9.39
C ILE A 325 -9.12 -0.99 -8.87
N TYR A 326 -8.67 0.03 -8.12
CA TYR A 326 -9.52 1.12 -7.67
C TYR A 326 -10.24 1.81 -8.83
N SER A 327 -9.54 2.11 -9.93
CA SER A 327 -10.12 2.79 -11.09
C SER A 327 -11.28 2.00 -11.71
N ILE A 328 -11.14 0.67 -11.82
CA ILE A 328 -12.22 -0.21 -12.31
C ILE A 328 -13.43 -0.20 -11.38
N ILE A 329 -13.18 -0.32 -10.06
CA ILE A 329 -14.25 -0.27 -9.05
C ILE A 329 -14.98 1.08 -9.12
N ASN A 330 -14.25 2.19 -9.21
CA ASN A 330 -14.81 3.53 -9.26
C ASN A 330 -15.66 3.76 -10.52
N ILE A 331 -15.17 3.36 -11.71
CA ILE A 331 -15.94 3.43 -12.96
C ILE A 331 -17.24 2.65 -12.85
N THR A 332 -17.16 1.40 -12.35
CA THR A 332 -18.32 0.53 -12.19
C THR A 332 -19.33 1.18 -11.25
N LEU A 333 -18.87 1.67 -10.10
CA LEU A 333 -19.71 2.28 -9.09
C LEU A 333 -20.39 3.58 -9.54
N LEU A 334 -19.69 4.43 -10.30
CA LEU A 334 -20.29 5.66 -10.84
C LEU A 334 -21.42 5.31 -11.80
N ILE A 335 -21.19 4.39 -12.74
CA ILE A 335 -22.21 4.01 -13.73
C ILE A 335 -23.40 3.32 -13.06
N THR A 336 -23.15 2.27 -12.27
CA THR A 336 -24.24 1.53 -11.60
C THR A 336 -24.94 2.40 -10.57
N GLY A 337 -24.20 3.24 -9.84
CA GLY A 337 -24.75 4.16 -8.85
C GLY A 337 -25.60 5.25 -9.49
N GLY A 338 -25.18 5.80 -10.64
CA GLY A 338 -25.95 6.79 -11.39
C GLY A 338 -27.28 6.24 -11.87
N ILE A 339 -27.28 5.01 -12.41
CA ILE A 339 -28.51 4.31 -12.81
C ILE A 339 -29.41 4.09 -11.59
N LEU A 340 -28.87 3.52 -10.51
CA LEU A 340 -29.66 3.19 -9.32
C LEU A 340 -30.26 4.43 -8.65
N TYR A 341 -29.46 5.49 -8.51
CA TYR A 341 -29.91 6.73 -7.92
C TYR A 341 -30.98 7.40 -8.81
N GLN A 342 -30.74 7.52 -10.11
CA GLN A 342 -31.71 8.20 -10.97
C GLN A 342 -33.07 7.50 -11.02
N TYR A 343 -33.12 6.16 -11.08
CA TYR A 343 -34.37 5.42 -11.20
C TYR A 343 -35.02 5.05 -9.87
N TYR A 344 -34.23 4.79 -8.82
CA TYR A 344 -34.72 4.26 -7.55
C TYR A 344 -34.42 5.16 -6.34
N GLY A 345 -33.76 6.29 -6.56
CA GLY A 345 -33.47 7.30 -5.55
C GLY A 345 -32.22 7.04 -4.71
N PHE A 346 -31.83 8.06 -3.93
CA PHE A 346 -30.60 8.07 -3.16
C PHE A 346 -30.46 6.90 -2.17
N ARG A 347 -31.56 6.49 -1.52
CA ARG A 347 -31.55 5.41 -0.51
C ARG A 347 -31.17 4.06 -1.09
N VAL A 348 -31.58 3.76 -2.32
CA VAL A 348 -31.20 2.49 -2.98
C VAL A 348 -29.72 2.49 -3.33
N PHE A 349 -29.20 3.62 -3.80
CA PHE A 349 -27.77 3.78 -3.99
C PHE A 349 -26.98 3.68 -2.67
N GLN A 350 -27.46 4.25 -1.56
CA GLN A 350 -26.84 4.07 -0.23
C GLN A 350 -26.81 2.61 0.21
N THR A 351 -27.86 1.85 -0.12
CA THR A 351 -27.92 0.41 0.15
C THR A 351 -26.84 -0.35 -0.62
N LEU A 352 -26.55 0.02 -1.88
CA LEU A 352 -25.41 -0.52 -2.63
C LEU A 352 -24.08 -0.26 -1.91
N LEU A 353 -23.86 0.95 -1.40
CA LEU A 353 -22.62 1.28 -0.67
C LEU A 353 -22.48 0.44 0.61
N LEU A 354 -23.56 0.23 1.35
CA LEU A 354 -23.56 -0.67 2.53
C LEU A 354 -23.27 -2.12 2.15
N LEU A 355 -23.88 -2.64 1.08
CA LEU A 355 -23.63 -3.99 0.59
C LEU A 355 -22.16 -4.17 0.18
N MET A 356 -21.59 -3.18 -0.50
CA MET A 356 -20.17 -3.18 -0.85
C MET A 356 -19.26 -3.09 0.37
N PHE A 357 -19.63 -2.30 1.38
CA PHE A 357 -18.91 -2.29 2.64
C PHE A 357 -18.98 -3.66 3.35
N GLY A 358 -20.14 -4.32 3.32
CA GLY A 358 -20.30 -5.69 3.81
C GLY A 358 -19.40 -6.69 3.07
N LEU A 359 -19.39 -6.67 1.74
CA LEU A 359 -18.48 -7.47 0.91
C LEU A 359 -17.02 -7.20 1.25
N TYR A 360 -16.66 -5.93 1.41
CA TYR A 360 -15.33 -5.52 1.86
C TYR A 360 -14.96 -6.17 3.20
N ILE A 361 -15.83 -6.10 4.21
CA ILE A 361 -15.55 -6.69 5.53
C ILE A 361 -15.41 -8.22 5.45
N LEU A 362 -16.23 -8.89 4.65
CA LEU A 362 -16.11 -10.33 4.42
C LEU A 362 -14.75 -10.69 3.81
N LEU A 363 -14.33 -9.96 2.77
CA LEU A 363 -13.02 -10.15 2.14
C LEU A 363 -11.87 -9.80 3.10
N TYR A 364 -12.01 -8.75 3.91
CA TYR A 364 -11.04 -8.36 4.92
C TYR A 364 -10.83 -9.47 5.97
N ILE A 365 -11.91 -10.03 6.51
CA ILE A 365 -11.88 -11.15 7.45
C ILE A 365 -11.27 -12.40 6.79
N TYR A 366 -11.67 -12.70 5.55
CA TYR A 366 -11.12 -13.81 4.77
C TYR A 366 -9.60 -13.71 4.62
N TYR A 367 -9.09 -12.54 4.25
CA TYR A 367 -7.66 -12.33 4.11
C TYR A 367 -6.94 -12.31 5.45
N ILE A 368 -7.53 -11.76 6.53
CA ILE A 368 -6.94 -11.83 7.88
C ILE A 368 -6.70 -13.27 8.31
N LYS A 369 -7.70 -14.15 8.14
CA LYS A 369 -7.59 -15.56 8.54
C LYS A 369 -6.46 -16.30 7.80
N ARG A 370 -6.10 -15.82 6.61
CA ARG A 370 -5.00 -16.35 5.78
C ARG A 370 -3.70 -15.58 5.89
N SER A 371 -3.73 -14.37 6.42
CA SER A 371 -2.58 -13.50 6.66
C SER A 371 -2.11 -13.58 8.11
N GLY A 372 -2.39 -14.67 8.83
CA GLY A 372 -1.98 -14.80 10.23
C GLY A 372 -0.48 -14.53 10.36
N ASP A 373 -0.12 -13.59 11.23
CA ASP A 373 1.28 -13.31 11.58
C ASP A 373 1.77 -14.52 12.40
N MET A 374 2.26 -15.54 11.71
CA MET A 374 2.83 -16.73 12.33
C MET A 374 3.83 -16.30 13.43
N LYS A 375 3.69 -16.89 14.62
CA LYS A 375 4.63 -16.68 15.72
C LYS A 375 5.34 -17.96 16.03
N ILE A 376 6.61 -17.86 16.39
CA ILE A 376 7.37 -18.97 16.95
C ILE A 376 7.70 -18.66 18.40
N LEU A 377 7.68 -19.67 19.24
CA LEU A 377 8.15 -19.56 20.63
C LEU A 377 9.35 -20.48 20.79
N ILE A 378 10.42 -19.91 21.34
CA ILE A 378 11.65 -20.62 21.68
C ILE A 378 11.93 -20.31 23.15
N ASN A 379 12.15 -21.34 23.94
CA ASN A 379 12.45 -21.16 25.36
C ASN A 379 13.84 -20.51 25.53
N LYS A 380 13.93 -19.52 26.41
CA LYS A 380 15.17 -18.78 26.71
C LYS A 380 15.40 -18.77 28.21
N GLU A 381 16.61 -19.05 28.64
CA GLU A 381 17.04 -18.98 30.03
C GLU A 381 17.80 -17.68 30.25
N ASN A 382 17.27 -16.78 31.08
CA ASN A 382 17.86 -15.47 31.35
C ASN A 382 18.17 -14.64 30.08
N GLY A 383 17.37 -14.80 29.03
CA GLY A 383 17.55 -14.12 27.74
C GLY A 383 18.46 -14.85 26.74
N TYR A 384 19.09 -15.96 27.14
CA TYR A 384 19.97 -16.77 26.31
C TYR A 384 19.30 -18.06 25.85
N LEU A 385 19.82 -18.65 24.77
CA LEU A 385 19.50 -20.02 24.42
C LEU A 385 19.99 -20.96 25.54
N PRO A 386 19.18 -21.94 25.99
CA PRO A 386 19.57 -22.85 27.07
C PRO A 386 20.92 -23.51 26.83
N ARG A 387 21.68 -23.74 27.91
CA ARG A 387 23.06 -24.23 27.86
C ARG A 387 23.20 -25.54 27.07
N LYS A 388 22.19 -26.41 27.16
CA LYS A 388 22.13 -27.70 26.45
C LYS A 388 22.34 -27.60 24.93
N TYR A 389 22.04 -26.45 24.33
CA TYR A 389 22.06 -26.26 22.87
C TYR A 389 23.19 -25.34 22.39
N SER A 390 24.06 -24.88 23.28
CA SER A 390 25.10 -23.87 23.02
C SER A 390 26.48 -24.37 23.43
N LYS A 391 27.52 -23.53 23.28
CA LYS A 391 28.92 -23.76 23.66
C LYS A 391 29.09 -24.41 25.05
N HIS A 392 28.20 -24.09 25.98
CA HIS A 392 28.21 -24.60 27.36
C HIS A 392 27.48 -25.93 27.56
N ALA A 393 27.07 -26.61 26.48
CA ALA A 393 26.45 -27.93 26.56
C ALA A 393 27.41 -28.94 27.21
N GLU A 394 26.85 -29.89 27.95
CA GLU A 394 27.59 -31.06 28.46
C GLU A 394 28.13 -31.90 27.29
N ASP A 395 29.24 -32.60 27.50
CA ASP A 395 29.94 -33.34 26.44
C ASP A 395 29.07 -34.42 25.78
N ILE A 396 28.10 -34.96 26.52
CA ILE A 396 27.11 -35.93 26.00
C ILE A 396 26.21 -35.35 24.90
N TYR A 397 26.10 -34.02 24.80
CA TYR A 397 25.30 -33.31 23.81
C TYR A 397 26.14 -32.71 22.67
N LYS A 398 27.46 -32.99 22.67
CA LYS A 398 28.42 -32.48 21.71
C LYS A 398 28.96 -33.60 20.83
N LEU A 399 29.30 -33.25 19.60
CA LEU A 399 30.09 -34.07 18.70
C LEU A 399 31.29 -33.24 18.24
N LYS A 400 32.51 -33.68 18.56
CA LYS A 400 33.76 -32.92 18.30
C LYS A 400 33.67 -31.46 18.80
N ASP A 401 33.27 -31.31 20.06
CA ASP A 401 33.04 -30.02 20.75
C ASP A 401 31.92 -29.13 20.18
N ILE A 402 31.21 -29.58 19.14
CA ILE A 402 30.09 -28.85 18.54
C ILE A 402 28.77 -29.35 19.16
N PRO A 403 27.92 -28.47 19.72
CA PRO A 403 26.60 -28.87 20.22
C PRO A 403 25.71 -29.33 19.06
N VAL A 404 25.16 -30.55 19.13
CA VAL A 404 24.36 -31.14 18.04
C VAL A 404 22.87 -31.30 18.37
N ILE A 405 22.48 -31.03 19.62
CA ILE A 405 21.08 -31.11 20.04
C ILE A 405 20.33 -29.85 19.60
N SER A 406 19.38 -29.98 18.66
CA SER A 406 18.50 -28.88 18.24
C SER A 406 17.45 -28.57 19.32
N PHE A 407 17.17 -27.29 19.56
CA PHE A 407 16.14 -26.86 20.51
C PHE A 407 14.72 -26.99 19.94
N PRO A 408 13.69 -27.14 20.81
CA PRO A 408 12.31 -27.18 20.37
C PRO A 408 11.84 -25.80 19.87
N ILE A 409 10.98 -25.80 18.84
CA ILE A 409 10.38 -24.59 18.26
C ILE A 409 8.87 -24.77 18.20
N THR A 410 8.12 -24.00 19.00
CA THR A 410 6.66 -24.04 18.98
C THR A 410 6.11 -23.11 17.91
N PHE A 411 5.20 -23.59 17.07
CA PHE A 411 4.49 -22.81 16.05
C PHE A 411 3.12 -22.37 16.55
N LYS A 412 2.88 -21.04 16.60
CA LYS A 412 1.60 -20.42 16.97
C LYS A 412 1.04 -19.61 15.81
N GLU A 413 -0.29 -19.47 15.79
CA GLU A 413 -0.99 -18.62 14.81
C GLU A 413 -0.64 -18.97 13.34
N LYS A 414 -0.43 -20.26 13.05
CA LYS A 414 -0.06 -20.77 11.72
C LYS A 414 -1.08 -20.29 10.67
N PRO A 415 -0.66 -19.79 9.49
CA PRO A 415 -1.58 -19.42 8.43
C PRO A 415 -2.46 -20.59 7.99
N ALA A 416 -3.73 -20.31 7.70
CA ALA A 416 -4.61 -21.33 7.13
C ALA A 416 -4.05 -21.81 5.77
N GLY A 417 -3.93 -23.13 5.61
CA GLY A 417 -3.35 -23.75 4.41
C GLY A 417 -1.89 -24.15 4.54
N THR A 418 -1.25 -23.92 5.69
CA THR A 418 0.12 -24.40 5.95
C THR A 418 0.18 -25.92 5.87
N LYS A 419 0.98 -26.44 4.93
CA LYS A 419 1.22 -27.88 4.72
C LYS A 419 2.60 -28.33 5.20
N SER A 420 3.60 -27.45 5.13
CA SER A 420 4.93 -27.71 5.68
C SER A 420 5.59 -26.43 6.21
N PHE A 421 6.69 -26.59 6.96
CA PHE A 421 7.59 -25.52 7.35
C PHE A 421 9.01 -25.74 6.82
N ALA A 422 9.71 -24.64 6.61
CA ALA A 422 11.16 -24.59 6.45
C ALA A 422 11.77 -23.64 7.46
N ILE A 423 13.01 -23.90 7.88
CA ILE A 423 13.73 -23.10 8.88
C ILE A 423 15.15 -22.82 8.39
N SER A 424 15.63 -21.61 8.63
CA SER A 424 17.05 -21.28 8.54
C SER A 424 17.51 -20.55 9.80
N MET A 425 18.64 -20.95 10.35
CA MET A 425 19.30 -20.30 11.48
C MET A 425 20.64 -19.73 11.03
N ILE A 426 20.78 -18.41 11.10
CA ILE A 426 21.95 -17.68 10.58
C ILE A 426 22.48 -16.72 11.64
N ASP A 427 23.78 -16.76 11.86
CA ASP A 427 24.54 -15.80 12.65
C ASP A 427 25.15 -14.72 11.74
N TYR A 428 24.62 -13.51 11.83
CA TYR A 428 25.17 -12.36 11.10
C TYR A 428 26.30 -11.66 11.86
N ASP A 429 26.41 -11.88 13.18
CA ASP A 429 27.50 -11.32 13.99
C ASP A 429 28.83 -12.03 13.67
N ALA A 430 28.79 -13.27 13.16
CA ALA A 430 29.95 -13.98 12.62
C ALA A 430 30.71 -13.23 11.50
N VAL A 431 30.06 -12.28 10.80
CA VAL A 431 30.71 -11.49 9.74
C VAL A 431 31.95 -10.76 10.25
N SER A 432 31.96 -10.24 11.48
CA SER A 432 33.14 -9.58 12.04
C SER A 432 34.29 -10.53 12.35
N VAL A 433 34.03 -11.83 12.44
CA VAL A 433 35.02 -12.85 12.80
C VAL A 433 35.55 -13.57 11.57
N CYS A 434 34.67 -14.04 10.70
CA CYS A 434 35.03 -14.89 9.55
C CYS A 434 34.71 -14.28 8.17
N GLY A 435 34.16 -13.05 8.12
CA GLY A 435 33.94 -12.31 6.88
C GLY A 435 32.65 -12.65 6.12
N PHE A 436 31.80 -13.54 6.64
CA PHE A 436 30.50 -13.90 6.05
C PHE A 436 29.50 -14.36 7.12
N PRO A 437 28.17 -14.30 6.86
CA PRO A 437 27.16 -14.83 7.79
C PRO A 437 27.29 -16.34 7.93
N TRP A 438 27.25 -16.85 9.16
CA TRP A 438 27.40 -18.26 9.45
C TRP A 438 26.05 -18.97 9.49
N ILE A 439 25.90 -20.01 8.68
CA ILE A 439 24.70 -20.83 8.63
C ILE A 439 24.86 -21.94 9.67
N HIS A 440 23.96 -22.00 10.64
CA HIS A 440 23.95 -23.01 11.71
C HIS A 440 23.01 -24.18 11.40
N TRP A 441 21.89 -23.90 10.72
CA TRP A 441 20.92 -24.93 10.38
C TRP A 441 20.04 -24.49 9.22
N VAL A 442 19.76 -25.42 8.32
CA VAL A 442 18.81 -25.23 7.21
C VAL A 442 18.00 -26.52 7.09
N VAL A 443 16.68 -26.43 7.13
CA VAL A 443 15.80 -27.59 7.13
C VAL A 443 14.50 -27.27 6.43
N CYS A 444 13.91 -28.26 5.77
CA CYS A 444 12.61 -28.17 5.13
C CYS A 444 11.79 -29.46 5.30
N ASN A 445 10.57 -29.46 4.76
CA ASN A 445 9.63 -30.58 4.86
C ASN A 445 9.21 -30.93 6.29
N ILE A 446 9.21 -29.95 7.20
CA ILE A 446 8.64 -30.11 8.55
C ILE A 446 7.11 -30.14 8.42
N PRO A 447 6.38 -31.15 8.92
CA PRO A 447 4.95 -31.26 8.69
C PRO A 447 4.15 -30.07 9.25
N GLY A 448 3.25 -29.48 8.45
CA GLY A 448 2.48 -28.28 8.82
C GLY A 448 1.43 -28.49 9.92
N ASN A 449 1.08 -29.75 10.20
CA ASN A 449 0.10 -30.12 11.22
C ASN A 449 0.68 -30.10 12.65
N ILE A 450 2.00 -30.20 12.83
CA ILE A 450 2.60 -30.20 14.17
C ILE A 450 2.61 -28.80 14.77
N SER A 451 2.39 -28.70 16.07
CA SER A 451 2.44 -27.42 16.81
C SER A 451 3.81 -27.12 17.39
N GLU A 452 4.74 -28.08 17.32
CA GLU A 452 6.10 -27.95 17.81
C GLU A 452 7.03 -28.85 17.01
N LEU A 453 8.18 -28.31 16.63
CA LEU A 453 9.33 -29.10 16.21
C LEU A 453 10.02 -29.60 17.49
N PRO A 454 10.10 -30.93 17.73
CA PRO A 454 10.58 -31.45 19.00
C PRO A 454 12.07 -31.18 19.21
N GLU A 455 12.50 -31.24 20.47
CA GLU A 455 13.91 -31.25 20.80
C GLU A 455 14.64 -32.38 20.06
N ASN A 456 15.87 -32.11 19.64
CA ASN A 456 16.73 -33.03 18.92
C ASN A 456 16.14 -33.55 17.60
N ALA A 457 15.18 -32.84 17.00
CA ALA A 457 14.60 -33.17 15.70
C ALA A 457 15.66 -33.33 14.59
N SER A 458 16.75 -32.55 14.65
CA SER A 458 17.86 -32.65 13.70
C SER A 458 18.47 -34.05 13.66
N VAL A 459 18.76 -34.65 14.83
CA VAL A 459 19.46 -35.96 14.90
C VAL A 459 18.47 -37.12 14.90
N ASN A 460 17.40 -37.05 15.69
CA ASN A 460 16.44 -38.15 15.82
C ASN A 460 15.60 -38.33 14.54
N ASN A 461 15.40 -37.25 13.78
CA ASN A 461 14.66 -37.16 12.52
C ASN A 461 13.37 -38.01 12.42
N ILE A 462 12.60 -38.10 13.51
CA ILE A 462 11.34 -38.86 13.57
C ILE A 462 10.31 -38.32 12.55
N LEU A 463 10.42 -37.03 12.23
CA LEU A 463 9.52 -36.31 11.32
C LEU A 463 9.92 -36.44 9.84
N LYS A 464 11.02 -37.12 9.52
CA LYS A 464 11.56 -37.23 8.14
C LYS A 464 11.77 -35.86 7.47
N ILE A 465 12.31 -34.93 8.23
CA ILE A 465 12.73 -33.61 7.75
C ILE A 465 13.93 -33.76 6.80
N THR A 466 14.02 -32.88 5.82
CA THR A 466 15.14 -32.82 4.86
C THR A 466 16.08 -31.69 5.29
N GLN A 467 17.37 -31.99 5.43
CA GLN A 467 18.34 -31.07 6.03
C GLN A 467 19.40 -30.62 5.02
N GLY A 468 19.71 -29.33 5.06
CA GLY A 468 20.66 -28.69 4.19
C GLY A 468 22.05 -28.60 4.81
N LYS A 469 23.04 -28.25 3.99
CA LYS A 469 24.39 -27.94 4.43
C LYS A 469 24.43 -26.66 5.24
N ASN A 470 25.23 -26.66 6.30
CA ASN A 470 25.56 -25.50 7.11
C ASN A 470 26.99 -25.01 6.81
N SER A 471 27.46 -23.96 7.49
CA SER A 471 28.77 -23.37 7.20
C SER A 471 29.97 -24.27 7.53
N PHE A 472 29.81 -25.32 8.35
CA PHE A 472 30.86 -26.33 8.56
C PHE A 472 31.20 -27.12 7.30
N SER A 473 30.29 -27.17 6.32
CA SER A 473 30.54 -27.78 5.01
C SER A 473 31.45 -26.95 4.08
N SER A 474 31.86 -25.75 4.52
CA SER A 474 32.71 -24.86 3.75
C SER A 474 34.08 -25.48 3.49
N HIS A 475 34.63 -25.29 2.29
CA HIS A 475 36.01 -25.70 1.97
C HIS A 475 37.08 -25.05 2.86
N LEU A 476 36.73 -23.99 3.60
CA LEU A 476 37.61 -23.34 4.57
C LEU A 476 37.74 -24.13 5.88
N ILE A 477 36.88 -25.12 6.10
CA ILE A 477 36.79 -25.91 7.33
C ILE A 477 36.95 -27.38 6.93
N ALA A 478 37.97 -28.05 7.45
CA ALA A 478 38.26 -29.44 7.11
C ALA A 478 37.33 -30.45 7.83
N GLU A 479 36.03 -30.13 7.94
CA GLU A 479 35.04 -31.02 8.54
C GLU A 479 34.33 -31.84 7.45
N ILE A 480 34.24 -33.15 7.67
CA ILE A 480 33.72 -34.13 6.72
C ILE A 480 32.57 -34.97 7.30
N ASP A 481 32.31 -34.87 8.60
CA ASP A 481 31.23 -35.59 9.26
C ASP A 481 29.88 -34.97 8.92
N SER A 482 29.04 -35.72 8.19
CA SER A 482 27.72 -35.27 7.78
C SER A 482 26.78 -34.97 8.95
N ASN A 483 27.02 -35.55 10.13
CA ASN A 483 26.26 -35.24 11.35
C ASN A 483 26.57 -33.84 11.90
N ILE A 484 27.65 -33.21 11.41
CA ILE A 484 27.99 -31.81 11.68
C ILE A 484 27.67 -30.95 10.47
N THR A 485 28.10 -31.32 9.26
CA THR A 485 28.03 -30.43 8.08
C THR A 485 26.63 -30.27 7.48
N CYS A 486 25.71 -31.20 7.75
CA CYS A 486 24.37 -31.25 7.16
C CYS A 486 23.22 -31.20 8.19
N HIS A 487 23.54 -30.90 9.44
CA HIS A 487 22.61 -30.95 10.57
C HIS A 487 22.67 -29.65 11.37
N TYR A 488 21.87 -29.55 12.43
CA TYR A 488 22.01 -28.48 13.41
C TYR A 488 23.42 -28.49 14.03
N ALA A 489 24.11 -27.36 13.93
CA ALA A 489 25.33 -27.09 14.68
C ALA A 489 25.09 -25.88 15.57
N GLY A 490 25.11 -26.09 16.89
CA GLY A 490 24.66 -25.09 17.86
C GLY A 490 25.55 -23.85 17.99
N PRO A 491 25.04 -22.77 18.61
CA PRO A 491 25.79 -21.56 18.91
C PRO A 491 27.09 -21.79 19.67
N THR A 492 28.22 -21.46 19.03
CA THR A 492 29.56 -21.45 19.65
C THR A 492 30.26 -20.13 19.36
N PRO A 493 29.74 -19.00 19.88
CA PRO A 493 30.33 -17.71 19.58
C PRO A 493 31.81 -17.65 20.05
N PRO A 494 32.70 -17.01 19.26
CA PRO A 494 34.14 -17.02 19.53
C PRO A 494 34.72 -15.73 20.14
N ASP A 495 34.00 -14.61 20.15
CA ASP A 495 34.51 -13.31 20.65
C ASP A 495 33.58 -12.58 21.64
N LYS A 496 32.26 -12.76 21.53
CA LYS A 496 31.23 -12.11 22.37
C LYS A 496 29.90 -12.83 22.22
N ASP A 497 28.88 -12.44 22.98
CA ASP A 497 27.53 -12.96 22.76
C ASP A 497 27.03 -12.64 21.34
N HIS A 498 26.56 -13.65 20.62
CA HIS A 498 26.08 -13.51 19.24
C HIS A 498 24.55 -13.60 19.16
N LYS A 499 23.97 -12.86 18.21
CA LYS A 499 22.56 -12.93 17.86
C LYS A 499 22.34 -13.81 16.64
N TYR A 500 21.58 -14.89 16.84
CA TYR A 500 21.23 -15.84 15.79
C TYR A 500 19.81 -15.55 15.32
N THR A 501 19.65 -15.31 14.03
CA THR A 501 18.35 -15.08 13.39
C THR A 501 17.77 -16.42 12.95
N ILE A 502 16.61 -16.77 13.51
CA ILE A 502 15.87 -17.97 13.15
C ILE A 502 14.69 -17.55 12.31
N ASP A 503 14.76 -17.84 11.01
CA ASP A 503 13.66 -17.63 10.09
C ASP A 503 12.86 -18.91 9.95
N VAL A 504 11.53 -18.80 10.09
CA VAL A 504 10.58 -19.90 9.84
C VAL A 504 9.63 -19.48 8.73
N TYR A 505 9.47 -20.37 7.75
CA TYR A 505 8.62 -20.20 6.58
C TYR A 505 7.47 -21.20 6.66
N ALA A 506 6.22 -20.73 6.66
CA ALA A 506 5.04 -21.57 6.47
C ALA A 506 4.74 -21.70 4.98
N LEU A 507 4.56 -22.93 4.49
CA LEU A 507 4.46 -23.23 3.07
C LEU A 507 3.13 -23.89 2.69
N ASP A 508 2.64 -23.63 1.48
CA ASP A 508 1.41 -24.23 0.94
C ASP A 508 1.63 -25.57 0.20
N CYS A 509 2.88 -26.02 0.13
CA CYS A 509 3.30 -27.31 -0.40
C CYS A 509 3.68 -28.27 0.75
N GLU A 510 3.38 -29.55 0.56
CA GLU A 510 3.68 -30.59 1.55
C GLU A 510 5.13 -31.06 1.45
N VAL A 511 5.66 -31.14 0.22
CA VAL A 511 7.03 -31.59 -0.07
C VAL A 511 7.72 -30.60 -0.98
N ILE A 512 8.90 -30.17 -0.57
CA ILE A 512 9.90 -29.48 -1.37
C ILE A 512 10.84 -30.54 -1.95
N ASP A 513 10.98 -30.51 -3.28
CA ASP A 513 11.86 -31.41 -4.02
C ASP A 513 13.33 -31.01 -3.85
N LEU A 514 13.87 -31.36 -2.68
CA LEU A 514 15.27 -31.24 -2.27
C LEU A 514 15.70 -32.54 -1.60
N LYS A 515 16.98 -32.87 -1.73
CA LYS A 515 17.62 -34.00 -1.05
C LYS A 515 18.50 -33.49 0.08
N ASP A 516 18.79 -34.34 1.07
CA ASP A 516 19.71 -33.98 2.14
C ASP A 516 21.05 -33.50 1.58
N GLY A 517 21.59 -32.45 2.22
CA GLY A 517 22.80 -31.77 1.78
C GLY A 517 22.59 -30.66 0.74
N PHE A 518 21.36 -30.20 0.53
CA PHE A 518 21.05 -29.02 -0.28
C PHE A 518 21.65 -27.74 0.31
N TYR A 519 21.84 -26.71 -0.53
CA TYR A 519 22.34 -25.40 -0.10
C TYR A 519 21.20 -24.39 0.17
N LEU A 520 21.46 -23.42 1.03
CA LEU A 520 20.47 -22.40 1.43
C LEU A 520 19.84 -21.65 0.24
N ASN A 521 20.61 -21.36 -0.81
CA ASN A 521 20.08 -20.72 -2.01
C ASN A 521 19.07 -21.59 -2.75
N GLU A 522 19.27 -22.92 -2.78
CA GLU A 522 18.36 -23.87 -3.42
C GLU A 522 17.04 -23.93 -2.64
N LEU A 523 17.10 -23.88 -1.30
CA LEU A 523 15.90 -23.75 -0.48
C LEU A 523 15.12 -22.49 -0.84
N TYR A 524 15.79 -21.33 -0.84
CA TYR A 524 15.13 -20.06 -1.14
C TYR A 524 14.49 -20.03 -2.52
N GLU A 525 15.17 -20.58 -3.53
CA GLU A 525 14.60 -20.71 -4.88
C GLU A 525 13.36 -21.61 -4.89
N LYS A 526 13.43 -22.78 -4.24
CA LYS A 526 12.32 -23.74 -4.22
C LYS A 526 11.11 -23.25 -3.42
N ILE A 527 11.30 -22.45 -2.37
CA ILE A 527 10.19 -21.99 -1.52
C ILE A 527 9.58 -20.67 -1.94
N GLU A 528 10.23 -19.88 -2.80
CA GLU A 528 9.86 -18.48 -3.11
C GLU A 528 8.35 -18.29 -3.40
N ASN A 529 7.77 -19.21 -4.18
CA ASN A 529 6.35 -19.15 -4.58
C ASN A 529 5.39 -19.91 -3.66
N HIS A 530 5.90 -20.55 -2.61
CA HIS A 530 5.13 -21.38 -1.68
C HIS A 530 4.94 -20.73 -0.30
N ILE A 531 5.63 -19.61 -0.03
CA ILE A 531 5.57 -18.94 1.29
C ILE A 531 4.18 -18.33 1.54
N LEU A 532 3.50 -18.84 2.56
CA LEU A 532 2.28 -18.28 3.12
C LEU A 532 2.57 -17.19 4.16
N ALA A 533 3.57 -17.42 5.02
CA ALA A 533 4.08 -16.45 5.98
C ALA A 533 5.54 -16.73 6.32
N LYS A 534 6.26 -15.67 6.70
CA LYS A 534 7.60 -15.72 7.28
C LYS A 534 7.56 -15.07 8.66
N THR A 535 8.23 -15.67 9.63
CA THR A 535 8.49 -15.05 10.93
C THR A 535 9.95 -15.24 11.29
N SER A 536 10.48 -14.31 12.09
CA SER A 536 11.89 -14.31 12.49
C SER A 536 11.96 -14.10 13.99
N GLU A 537 12.74 -14.93 14.69
CA GLU A 537 13.03 -14.77 16.11
C GLU A 537 14.54 -14.71 16.33
N ILE A 538 14.97 -13.85 17.25
CA ILE A 538 16.38 -13.73 17.62
C ILE A 538 16.62 -14.51 18.92
N VAL A 539 17.59 -15.41 18.90
CA VAL A 539 18.14 -16.03 20.10
C VAL A 539 19.57 -15.57 20.33
N VAL A 540 19.97 -15.45 21.59
CA VAL A 540 21.33 -15.03 21.96
C VAL A 540 22.10 -16.27 22.41
N GLY A 541 23.22 -16.55 21.74
CA GLY A 541 24.18 -17.55 22.20
C GLY A 541 25.20 -16.90 23.12
N GLN A 542 25.40 -17.49 24.29
CA GLN A 542 26.35 -17.01 25.30
C GLN A 542 27.79 -17.38 24.90
N TYR A 543 28.72 -16.43 25.08
CA TYR A 543 30.16 -16.58 24.84
C TYR A 543 30.92 -17.35 25.93
#